data_AF-A0A9D4VMD9-F1
#
_entry.id   AF-A0A9D4VMD9-F1
#
_cell.length_a   1.000
_cell.length_b   1.000
_cell.length_c   1.000
_cell.angle_alpha   90.00
_cell.angle_beta   90.00
_cell.angle_gamma   90.00
#
_symmetry.space_group_name_H-M   'P 1'
#
loop_
_entity.id
_entity.type
_entity.pdbx_description
1 polymer ?
#
loop_
_entity_poly.entity_id
_entity_poly.type
_entity_poly.pdbx_seq_one_letter_code
_entity_poly.pdbx_strand_id
1 'polypeptide(L)'
;DDNCDGNDGSYSKCYMKDNPGVSIGQTREHMRKQISDAWKQLNKECLNTNELPSSFTKLCLNAARMVPIMYSYDGNTPSKLQEYVKSLLYDDCGYLQMLI
;
A
#
# COMPACT_ATOMS: atom_id res chain seq x y z
N ASP A 1 12.84 -19.96 10.70
CA ASP A 1 13.96 -19.93 9.76
C ASP A 1 13.40 -20.41 8.44
N ASP A 2 12.62 -19.54 7.80
CA ASP A 2 11.96 -19.86 6.54
C ASP A 2 12.88 -19.39 5.42
N ASN A 3 13.81 -20.27 5.08
CA ASN A 3 14.52 -20.21 3.81
C ASN A 3 13.49 -20.44 2.69
N CYS A 4 12.74 -19.38 2.35
CA CYS A 4 11.91 -19.33 1.16
C CYS A 4 12.82 -19.20 -0.07
N ASP A 5 13.51 -20.28 -0.40
CA ASP A 5 14.25 -20.48 -1.66
C ASP A 5 13.28 -20.78 -2.83
N GLY A 6 12.09 -20.20 -2.75
CA GLY A 6 11.12 -20.16 -3.83
C GLY A 6 11.35 -18.88 -4.61
N ASN A 7 11.35 -18.97 -5.93
CA ASN A 7 11.15 -17.80 -6.79
C ASN A 7 9.81 -17.14 -6.41
N ASP A 8 9.82 -16.26 -5.41
CA ASP A 8 8.66 -15.52 -4.90
C ASP A 8 8.02 -14.60 -5.96
N GLY A 9 8.58 -14.58 -7.17
CA GLY A 9 8.15 -13.73 -8.26
C GLY A 9 8.24 -12.26 -7.90
N SER A 10 9.09 -11.90 -6.92
CA SER A 10 9.21 -10.52 -6.49
C SER A 10 9.60 -9.65 -7.69
N TYR A 11 8.87 -8.56 -7.86
CA TYR A 11 9.10 -7.61 -8.95
C TYR A 11 10.57 -7.16 -9.02
N SER A 12 11.29 -7.14 -7.88
CA SER A 12 12.73 -6.83 -7.80
C SER A 12 13.58 -7.82 -8.57
N LYS A 13 13.38 -9.13 -8.33
CA LYS A 13 14.12 -10.19 -9.00
C LYS A 13 13.84 -10.17 -10.51
N CYS A 14 12.57 -10.04 -10.89
CA CYS A 14 12.19 -9.94 -12.30
C CYS A 14 12.82 -8.73 -12.98
N TYR A 15 12.71 -7.54 -12.37
CA TYR A 15 13.28 -6.31 -12.93
C TYR A 15 14.80 -6.39 -13.08
N MET A 16 15.51 -6.94 -12.10
CA MET A 16 16.97 -7.12 -12.18
C MET A 16 17.37 -8.18 -13.21
N LYS A 17 16.57 -9.23 -13.40
CA LYS A 17 16.79 -10.24 -14.44
C LYS A 17 16.61 -9.66 -15.84
N ASP A 18 15.60 -8.82 -16.02
CA ASP A 18 15.28 -8.19 -17.30
C ASP A 18 16.23 -7.01 -17.61
N ASN A 19 16.92 -6.45 -16.61
CA ASN A 19 17.85 -5.33 -16.75
C ASN A 19 19.23 -5.66 -16.14
N PRO A 20 20.09 -6.39 -16.88
CA PRO A 20 21.42 -6.77 -16.39
C PRO A 20 22.26 -5.55 -15.98
N GLY A 21 22.95 -5.66 -14.84
CA GLY A 21 23.83 -4.61 -14.31
C GLY A 21 23.13 -3.58 -13.41
N VAL A 22 21.80 -3.65 -13.26
CA VAL A 22 21.07 -2.80 -12.32
C VAL A 22 21.25 -3.31 -10.89
N SER A 23 21.63 -2.41 -9.98
CA SER A 23 21.73 -2.73 -8.55
C SER A 23 20.37 -2.82 -7.87
N ILE A 24 20.32 -3.48 -6.70
CA ILE A 24 19.10 -3.50 -5.88
C ILE A 24 18.64 -2.10 -5.48
N GLY A 25 19.57 -1.16 -5.27
CA GLY A 25 19.26 0.23 -4.97
C GLY A 25 18.55 0.93 -6.12
N GLN A 26 19.07 0.80 -7.35
CA GLN A 26 18.45 1.34 -8.56
C GLN A 26 17.09 0.69 -8.84
N THR A 27 16.95 -0.61 -8.60
CA THR A 27 15.68 -1.33 -8.71
C THR A 27 14.63 -0.78 -7.74
N ARG A 28 15.01 -0.55 -6.48
CA ARG A 28 14.12 0.05 -5.47
C ARG A 28 13.73 1.48 -5.83
N GLU A 29 14.65 2.25 -6.40
CA GLU A 29 14.35 3.61 -6.85
C GLU A 29 13.37 3.61 -8.03
N HIS A 30 13.57 2.73 -9.01
CA HIS A 30 12.62 2.52 -10.09
C HIS A 30 11.21 2.16 -9.57
N MET A 31 11.11 1.23 -8.62
CA MET A 31 9.83 0.86 -8.00
C MET A 31 9.15 2.05 -7.33
N ARG A 32 9.89 2.85 -6.54
CA ARG A 32 9.33 4.04 -5.89
C ARG A 32 8.77 5.03 -6.91
N LYS A 33 9.49 5.22 -8.02
CA LYS A 33 9.02 6.05 -9.12
C LYS A 33 7.72 5.50 -9.74
N GLN A 34 7.67 4.21 -10.05
CA GLN A 34 6.47 3.57 -10.60
C GLN A 34 5.27 3.70 -9.64
N ILE A 35 5.47 3.52 -8.34
CA ILE A 35 4.45 3.73 -7.31
C ILE A 35 3.99 5.20 -7.31
N SER A 36 4.92 6.15 -7.33
CA SER A 36 4.61 7.59 -7.35
C SER A 36 3.80 7.97 -8.59
N ASP A 37 4.17 7.46 -9.76
CA ASP A 37 3.48 7.76 -11.01
C ASP A 37 2.09 7.11 -11.06
N ALA A 38 1.93 5.89 -10.54
CA ALA A 38 0.62 5.26 -10.36
C ALA A 38 -0.30 6.06 -9.42
N TRP A 39 0.24 6.61 -8.32
CA TRP A 39 -0.52 7.49 -7.42
C TRP A 39 -0.99 8.78 -8.11
N LYS A 40 -0.14 9.41 -8.92
CA LYS A 40 -0.53 10.61 -9.69
C LYS A 40 -1.67 10.29 -10.65
N GLN A 41 -1.60 9.15 -11.35
CA GLN A 41 -2.66 8.73 -12.25
C GLN A 41 -3.95 8.46 -11.50
N LEU A 42 -3.90 7.69 -10.40
CA LEU A 42 -5.06 7.40 -9.57
C LEU A 42 -5.74 8.68 -9.06
N ASN A 43 -4.95 9.64 -8.56
CA ASN A 43 -5.48 10.93 -8.08
C ASN A 43 -6.12 11.73 -9.22
N LYS A 44 -5.51 11.75 -10.40
CA LYS A 44 -6.07 12.42 -11.58
C LYS A 44 -7.43 11.82 -11.92
N GLU A 45 -7.53 10.50 -12.00
CA GLU A 45 -8.82 9.83 -12.21
C GLU A 45 -9.79 10.20 -11.07
N CYS A 46 -9.39 10.15 -9.80
CA CYS A 46 -10.28 10.48 -8.67
C CYS A 46 -10.85 11.91 -8.69
N LEU A 47 -10.15 12.86 -9.30
CA LEU A 47 -10.54 14.27 -9.36
C LEU A 47 -11.29 14.64 -10.65
N ASN A 48 -11.14 13.86 -11.71
CA ASN A 48 -11.83 14.08 -12.96
C ASN A 48 -13.29 13.62 -12.89
N THR A 49 -14.14 14.22 -13.73
CA THR A 49 -15.48 13.70 -13.99
C THR A 49 -15.33 12.40 -14.78
N ASN A 50 -15.26 11.28 -14.07
CA ASN A 50 -15.15 9.96 -14.69
C ASN A 50 -16.52 9.41 -15.08
N GLU A 51 -16.50 8.54 -16.07
CA GLU A 51 -17.64 7.67 -16.41
C GLU A 51 -17.96 6.65 -15.31
N LEU A 52 -17.01 6.42 -14.39
CA LEU A 52 -17.14 5.47 -13.29
C LEU A 52 -17.88 6.09 -12.10
N PRO A 53 -18.69 5.30 -11.37
CA PRO A 53 -19.33 5.75 -10.14
C PRO A 53 -18.31 6.24 -9.10
N SER A 54 -18.61 7.34 -8.43
CA SER A 54 -17.73 7.91 -7.40
C SER A 54 -17.44 6.94 -6.25
N SER A 55 -18.36 6.02 -5.94
CA SER A 55 -18.16 4.95 -4.97
C SER A 55 -17.07 3.97 -5.38
N PHE A 56 -17.01 3.62 -6.67
CA PHE A 56 -15.99 2.73 -7.22
C PHE A 56 -14.61 3.39 -7.15
N THR A 57 -14.50 4.64 -7.56
CA THR A 57 -13.24 5.38 -7.50
C THR A 57 -12.75 5.56 -6.06
N LYS A 58 -13.65 5.81 -5.11
CA LYS A 58 -13.33 5.83 -3.66
C LYS A 58 -12.86 4.47 -3.15
N LEU A 59 -13.48 3.37 -3.59
CA LEU A 59 -13.05 2.01 -3.24
C LEU A 59 -11.61 1.75 -3.71
N CYS A 60 -11.31 2.05 -4.99
CA CYS A 60 -9.97 1.90 -5.54
C CYS A 60 -8.94 2.75 -4.77
N LEU A 61 -9.28 4.00 -4.46
CA LEU A 61 -8.41 4.89 -3.69
C LEU A 61 -8.11 4.34 -2.29
N ASN A 62 -9.14 3.85 -1.60
CA ASN A 62 -8.98 3.29 -0.27
C ASN A 62 -8.18 1.96 -0.30
N ALA A 63 -8.41 1.11 -1.30
CA ALA A 63 -7.61 -0.10 -1.49
C ALA A 63 -6.12 0.23 -1.70
N ALA A 64 -5.80 1.23 -2.53
CA ALA A 64 -4.42 1.67 -2.73
C ALA A 64 -3.77 2.20 -1.44
N ARG A 65 -4.53 2.90 -0.58
CA ARG A 65 -4.05 3.41 0.73
C ARG A 65 -3.74 2.29 1.73
N MET A 66 -4.40 1.15 1.63
CA MET A 66 -4.17 0.01 2.53
C MET A 66 -2.85 -0.72 2.25
N VAL A 67 -2.39 -0.76 1.00
CA VAL A 67 -1.17 -1.46 0.59
C VAL A 67 0.06 -1.10 1.43
N PRO A 68 0.46 0.18 1.62
CA PRO A 68 1.63 0.50 2.44
C PRO A 68 1.47 0.10 3.92
N ILE A 69 0.25 0.04 4.45
CA ILE A 69 -0.04 -0.39 5.83
C ILE A 69 0.11 -1.91 5.96
N MET A 70 -0.34 -2.65 4.94
CA MET A 70 -0.25 -4.10 4.88
C MET A 70 1.20 -4.58 4.73
N TYR A 71 2.01 -3.87 3.94
CA TYR A 71 3.39 -4.25 3.63
C TYR A 71 4.45 -3.49 4.45
N SER A 72 4.04 -2.63 5.38
CA SER A 72 4.96 -2.06 6.37
C SER A 72 5.24 -3.09 7.46
N TYR A 73 6.22 -3.98 7.21
CA TYR A 73 6.72 -4.91 8.22
C TYR A 73 7.79 -4.23 9.06
N ASP A 74 7.50 -4.05 10.33
CA ASP A 74 8.43 -3.63 11.37
C ASP A 74 8.91 -4.83 12.19
N GLY A 75 9.34 -5.90 11.51
CA GLY A 75 10.27 -6.94 11.98
C GLY A 75 9.92 -7.81 13.20
N ASN A 76 9.08 -7.35 14.13
CA ASN A 76 8.82 -8.02 15.41
C ASN A 76 7.50 -7.61 16.09
N THR A 77 6.67 -6.80 15.44
CA THR A 77 5.35 -6.37 15.92
C THR A 77 4.23 -7.06 15.14
N PRO A 78 3.05 -7.30 15.76
CA PRO A 78 1.84 -7.58 14.98
C PRO A 78 1.73 -6.51 13.89
N SER A 79 1.47 -6.91 12.65
CA SER A 79 1.41 -6.00 11.50
C SER A 79 0.71 -4.70 11.89
N LYS A 80 1.25 -3.53 11.54
CA LYS A 80 0.58 -2.23 11.77
C LYS A 80 -0.90 -2.23 11.36
N LEU A 81 -1.24 -3.06 10.38
CA LEU A 81 -2.59 -3.40 9.99
C LEU A 81 -3.47 -3.88 11.16
N GLN A 82 -3.00 -4.80 12.00
CA GLN A 82 -3.74 -5.34 13.13
C GLN A 82 -4.03 -4.27 14.19
N GLU A 83 -3.05 -3.41 14.50
CA GLU A 83 -3.26 -2.27 15.41
C GLU A 83 -4.27 -1.29 14.83
N TYR A 84 -4.15 -0.97 13.54
CA TYR A 84 -5.08 -0.09 12.84
C TYR A 84 -6.51 -0.64 12.80
N VAL A 85 -6.67 -1.95 12.53
CA VAL A 85 -7.98 -2.62 12.57
C VAL A 85 -8.55 -2.62 13.98
N LYS A 86 -7.72 -2.85 15.01
CA LYS A 86 -8.18 -2.80 16.40
C LYS A 86 -8.65 -1.40 16.79
N SER A 87 -7.89 -0.35 16.46
CA SER A 87 -8.32 1.05 16.68
C SER A 87 -9.63 1.34 15.95
N LEU A 88 -9.76 0.98 14.68
CA LEU A 88 -11.00 1.22 13.92
C LEU A 88 -12.25 0.51 14.49
N LEU A 89 -12.08 -0.69 15.06
CA LEU A 89 -13.19 -1.52 15.53
C LEU A 89 -13.50 -1.36 17.03
N TYR A 90 -12.50 -0.94 17.82
CA TYR A 90 -12.58 -0.91 19.28
C TYR A 90 -12.23 0.45 19.90
N ASP A 91 -11.88 1.49 19.12
CA ASP A 91 -11.93 2.86 19.64
C ASP A 91 -13.39 3.23 19.85
N ASP A 92 -13.88 3.00 21.08
CA ASP A 92 -15.05 3.68 21.59
C ASP A 92 -14.85 5.18 21.40
N CYS A 93 -15.80 5.81 20.70
CA CYS A 93 -15.87 7.26 20.56
C CYS A 93 -16.17 7.88 21.94
N GLY A 94 -15.17 7.95 22.82
CA GLY A 94 -15.28 8.36 24.22
C GLY A 94 -15.32 9.88 24.45
N TYR A 95 -15.53 10.69 23.41
CA TYR A 95 -15.56 12.15 23.54
C TYR A 95 -16.91 12.81 23.18
N LEU A 96 -17.94 12.04 22.79
CA LEU A 96 -19.27 12.58 22.48
C LEU A 96 -20.37 12.18 23.46
N GLN A 97 -20.04 11.64 24.64
CA GLN A 97 -21.02 11.37 25.70
C GLN A 97 -21.00 12.38 26.87
N MET A 98 -20.27 13.51 26.73
CA MET A 98 -20.22 14.56 27.77
C MET A 98 -20.85 15.90 27.35
N LEU A 99 -21.79 15.90 26.41
CA LEU A 99 -22.60 17.10 26.07
C LEU A 99 -24.06 16.76 25.69
N ILE A 100 -24.73 15.94 26.50
CA ILE A 100 -26.20 15.96 26.61
C ILE A 100 -26.55 16.18 28.08
#